data_AF-A0A419EIQ7-F1
#
_entry.id   AF-A0A419EIQ7-F1
#
_cell.length_a   1.000
_cell.length_b   1.000
_cell.length_c   1.000
_cell.angle_alpha   90.00
_cell.angle_beta   90.00
_cell.angle_gamma   90.00
#
_symmetry.space_group_name_H-M   'P 1'
#
loop_
_entity.id
_entity.type
_entity.pdbx_description
1 polymer ?
#
loop_
_entity_poly.entity_id
_entity_poly.type
_entity_poly.pdbx_seq_one_letter_code
_entity_poly.pdbx_strand_id
1 'polypeptide(L)'
;MTDLELLEKYEPVLRFAKSERFFPMAVEPYLERCSLFPDGPQGAAELFAHLNEPLIHKIGSLKSEQYFLRFVNRPLNDFDAWIWWVISSILGAAAGWFFFGLAGLEIVVAASLIGALIIFMLASPIRLRIIPAVLAVIFFLALGIAPVWFFLRPSEYVSIGVEYLILLPIYLLFLFYSMMRVLKFIIEHILPEGPGLIMDMLSQATEKIAQEAYHQYAEILKEHPQPVYYGRVLHEADERGSEWTILQYHFFYAFNDWRLAANGMNHHEGDWEMAAVYLKNGLPHSLLLSQHGAGNIEKWQATIKAVDENGKETTHPVVYVALGSHANYSKPDIIRSPGMYRSGRVQRLLFWIDGLIRYLFLLFNPDQKARNIALKEVQEGHLNIFTEHAFDEMVDETDHYVVSLPMEIAAGDGFRIRPAGVGAKAPYKRSVDYLKEVMSEREVARPAVKEWKPILLNSKPGWVQYKGLWGVKSLLNEESGPRGPKWERPVNKHTEIQERVRWSKPLDWLVELENLKH
;
A
#
# COMPACT_ATOMS: atom_id res chain seq x y z
N MET A 1 36.36 4.65 -18.04
CA MET A 1 35.16 3.92 -17.64
C MET A 1 33.98 4.76 -18.08
N THR A 2 33.06 4.20 -18.85
CA THR A 2 31.83 4.90 -19.25
C THR A 2 30.86 5.00 -18.07
N ASP A 3 29.87 5.90 -18.13
CA ASP A 3 28.82 6.01 -17.11
C ASP A 3 28.11 4.67 -16.88
N LEU A 4 27.87 3.92 -17.96
CA LEU A 4 27.24 2.60 -17.89
C LEU A 4 28.14 1.59 -17.19
N GLU A 5 29.42 1.50 -17.55
CA GLU A 5 30.39 0.62 -16.89
C GLU A 5 30.52 0.95 -15.39
N LEU A 6 30.39 2.23 -15.02
CA LEU A 6 30.46 2.66 -13.63
C LEU A 6 29.20 2.26 -12.84
N LEU A 7 28.02 2.36 -13.46
CA LEU A 7 26.76 1.85 -12.91
C LEU A 7 26.81 0.34 -12.74
N GLU A 8 27.25 -0.41 -13.76
CA GLU A 8 27.36 -1.86 -13.72
C GLU A 8 28.33 -2.31 -12.61
N LYS A 9 29.45 -1.59 -12.42
CA LYS A 9 30.43 -1.90 -11.36
C LYS A 9 29.85 -1.86 -9.95
N TYR A 10 28.91 -0.95 -9.67
CA TYR A 10 28.31 -0.78 -8.34
C TYR A 10 26.83 -1.18 -8.31
N GLU A 11 26.39 -1.98 -9.28
CA GLU A 11 25.00 -2.34 -9.48
C GLU A 11 24.44 -3.11 -8.26
N PRO A 12 23.26 -2.74 -7.73
CA PRO A 12 22.73 -3.33 -6.51
C PRO A 12 22.13 -4.72 -6.72
N VAL A 13 22.29 -5.60 -5.73
CA VAL A 13 21.53 -6.84 -5.61
C VAL A 13 20.28 -6.57 -4.78
N LEU A 14 19.10 -6.64 -5.40
CA LEU A 14 17.83 -6.51 -4.69
C LEU A 14 17.36 -7.86 -4.16
N ARG A 15 16.84 -7.85 -2.93
CA ARG A 15 16.24 -9.02 -2.26
C ARG A 15 14.82 -8.73 -1.86
N PHE A 16 13.92 -9.59 -2.27
CA PHE A 16 12.49 -9.47 -2.03
C PHE A 16 12.00 -10.55 -1.07
N ALA A 17 10.86 -10.31 -0.43
CA ALA A 17 10.14 -11.35 0.30
C ALA A 17 9.60 -12.43 -0.66
N LYS A 18 9.32 -13.64 -0.15
CA LYS A 18 8.75 -14.73 -0.98
C LYS A 18 7.41 -14.40 -1.63
N SER A 19 6.62 -13.59 -0.94
CA SER A 19 5.26 -13.17 -1.29
C SER A 19 5.20 -11.83 -2.03
N GLU A 20 6.35 -11.29 -2.44
CA GLU A 20 6.39 -10.10 -3.29
C GLU A 20 5.76 -10.39 -4.64
N ARG A 21 4.84 -9.53 -5.08
CA ARG A 21 4.09 -9.66 -6.33
C ARG A 21 4.65 -8.81 -7.45
N PHE A 22 5.26 -7.68 -7.13
CA PHE A 22 5.72 -6.71 -8.10
C PHE A 22 7.24 -6.58 -8.06
N PHE A 23 7.87 -6.71 -9.21
CA PHE A 23 9.32 -6.57 -9.37
C PHE A 23 9.64 -5.43 -10.34
N PRO A 24 10.84 -4.82 -10.25
CA PRO A 24 11.26 -3.75 -11.13
C PRO A 24 11.12 -4.13 -12.61
N MET A 25 10.52 -3.24 -13.40
CA MET A 25 10.20 -3.47 -14.80
C MET A 25 10.53 -2.25 -15.66
N ALA A 26 10.56 -2.47 -16.98
CA ALA A 26 10.61 -1.38 -17.94
C ALA A 26 9.34 -0.52 -17.82
N VAL A 27 9.48 0.79 -17.99
CA VAL A 27 8.39 1.77 -18.04
C VAL A 27 7.56 1.61 -19.30
N GLU A 28 8.18 1.24 -20.41
CA GLU A 28 7.54 1.23 -21.72
C GLU A 28 6.31 0.29 -21.78
N PRO A 29 6.39 -0.99 -21.34
CA PRO A 29 5.22 -1.88 -21.30
C PRO A 29 4.12 -1.42 -20.34
N TYR A 30 4.47 -0.68 -19.28
CA TYR A 30 3.47 -0.08 -18.39
C TYR A 30 2.70 1.02 -19.11
N LEU A 31 3.42 1.92 -19.80
CA LEU A 31 2.81 3.01 -20.56
C LEU A 31 1.93 2.53 -21.71
N GLU A 32 2.27 1.41 -22.35
CA GLU A 32 1.46 0.80 -23.41
C GLU A 32 0.07 0.35 -22.92
N ARG A 33 -0.06 0.02 -21.64
CA ARG A 33 -1.34 -0.36 -21.01
C ARG A 33 -2.03 0.80 -20.29
N CYS A 34 -1.33 1.91 -20.10
CA CYS A 34 -1.88 3.07 -19.41
C CYS A 34 -2.79 3.91 -20.29
N SER A 35 -3.80 4.49 -19.65
CA SER A 35 -4.57 5.62 -20.18
C SER A 35 -4.17 6.90 -19.44
N LEU A 36 -4.23 8.04 -20.13
CA LEU A 36 -3.88 9.35 -19.58
C LEU A 36 -5.15 10.15 -19.31
N PHE A 37 -5.30 10.66 -18.10
CA PHE A 37 -6.45 11.47 -17.69
C PHE A 37 -6.01 12.84 -17.16
N PRO A 38 -6.76 13.90 -17.47
CA PRO A 38 -6.50 15.23 -16.92
C PRO A 38 -6.98 15.31 -15.46
N ASP A 39 -6.18 15.96 -14.61
CA ASP A 39 -6.48 16.26 -13.21
C ASP A 39 -6.89 17.74 -13.00
N GLY A 40 -7.05 18.49 -14.08
CA GLY A 40 -7.40 19.91 -14.01
C GLY A 40 -7.60 20.56 -15.37
N PRO A 41 -8.05 21.83 -15.39
CA PRO A 41 -8.46 22.51 -16.62
C PRO A 41 -7.30 22.71 -17.60
N GLN A 42 -6.06 22.89 -17.13
CA GLN A 42 -4.90 23.04 -18.00
C GLN A 42 -4.53 21.72 -18.67
N GLY A 43 -4.57 20.61 -17.92
CA GLY A 43 -4.38 19.27 -18.47
C GLY A 43 -5.48 18.90 -19.46
N ALA A 44 -6.74 19.25 -19.16
CA ALA A 44 -7.86 18.98 -20.07
C ALA A 44 -7.69 19.74 -21.40
N ALA A 45 -7.33 21.02 -21.37
CA ALA A 45 -7.11 21.82 -22.57
C ALA A 45 -5.96 21.29 -23.45
N GLU A 46 -4.85 20.90 -22.82
CA GLU A 46 -3.68 20.38 -23.54
C GLU A 46 -3.90 18.95 -24.09
N LEU A 47 -4.71 18.11 -23.42
CA LEU A 47 -5.03 16.78 -23.92
C LEU A 47 -5.70 16.80 -25.31
N PHE A 48 -6.54 17.81 -25.58
CA PHE A 48 -7.20 17.98 -26.88
C PHE A 48 -6.21 18.20 -28.03
N ALA A 49 -5.02 18.76 -27.75
CA ALA A 49 -4.01 19.01 -28.76
C ALA A 49 -3.24 17.75 -29.19
N HIS A 50 -3.28 16.67 -28.40
CA HIS A 50 -2.49 15.44 -28.58
C HIS A 50 -3.34 14.15 -28.63
N LEU A 51 -4.59 14.25 -29.10
CA LEU A 51 -5.54 13.12 -29.11
C LEU A 51 -5.08 11.93 -29.98
N ASN A 52 -4.36 12.20 -31.08
CA ASN A 52 -4.03 11.19 -32.10
C ASN A 52 -2.65 10.52 -31.91
N GLU A 53 -1.91 10.90 -30.86
CA GLU A 53 -0.57 10.36 -30.61
C GLU A 53 -0.61 9.24 -29.55
N PRO A 54 0.11 8.11 -29.78
CA PRO A 54 0.31 7.08 -28.75
C PRO A 54 0.90 7.67 -27.47
N LEU A 55 0.46 7.15 -26.32
CA LEU A 55 0.84 7.69 -25.00
C LEU A 55 2.37 7.81 -24.84
N ILE A 56 3.11 6.78 -25.21
CA ILE A 56 4.57 6.75 -25.07
C ILE A 56 5.29 7.89 -25.82
N HIS A 57 4.74 8.36 -26.95
CA HIS A 57 5.34 9.42 -27.74
C HIS A 57 4.96 10.81 -27.22
N LYS A 58 3.70 10.99 -26.78
CA LYS A 58 3.21 12.29 -26.28
C LYS A 58 3.56 12.58 -24.83
N ILE A 59 3.73 11.55 -23.99
CA ILE A 59 3.84 11.75 -22.53
C ILE A 59 5.00 12.68 -22.13
N GLY A 60 6.09 12.66 -22.92
CA GLY A 60 7.24 13.54 -22.73
C GLY A 60 7.07 14.97 -23.23
N SER A 61 6.12 15.23 -24.15
CA SER A 61 5.85 16.57 -24.68
C SER A 61 4.84 17.36 -23.85
N LEU A 62 4.12 16.69 -22.93
CA LEU A 62 3.16 17.33 -22.03
C LEU A 62 3.84 18.35 -21.13
N LYS A 63 3.36 19.59 -21.17
CA LYS A 63 3.88 20.71 -20.39
C LYS A 63 3.21 20.80 -19.02
N SER A 64 1.91 20.48 -18.96
CA SER A 64 1.11 20.51 -17.73
C SER A 64 1.48 19.36 -16.79
N GLU A 65 1.26 19.60 -15.50
CA GLU A 65 1.43 18.61 -14.43
C GLU A 65 0.10 18.02 -13.97
N GLN A 66 -1.01 18.55 -14.49
CA GLN A 66 -2.37 18.16 -14.14
C GLN A 66 -2.80 16.92 -14.94
N TYR A 67 -2.02 15.85 -14.81
CA TYR A 67 -2.31 14.55 -15.41
C TYR A 67 -2.05 13.43 -14.42
N PHE A 68 -2.79 12.34 -14.59
CA PHE A 68 -2.49 11.07 -13.96
C PHE A 68 -2.59 9.94 -14.98
N LEU A 69 -1.76 8.91 -14.79
CA LEU A 69 -1.85 7.66 -15.52
C LEU A 69 -2.83 6.73 -14.82
N ARG A 70 -3.56 5.93 -15.60
CA ARG A 70 -4.36 4.82 -15.09
C ARG A 70 -3.92 3.53 -15.76
N PHE A 71 -3.43 2.59 -14.97
CA PHE A 71 -2.96 1.29 -15.45
C PHE A 71 -4.10 0.28 -15.59
N VAL A 72 -5.04 0.27 -14.66
CA VAL A 72 -6.23 -0.59 -14.71
C VAL A 72 -7.38 0.10 -15.42
N ASN A 73 -7.66 -0.30 -16.67
CA ASN A 73 -8.62 0.36 -17.56
C ASN A 73 -9.86 -0.51 -17.89
N ARG A 74 -10.19 -1.52 -17.07
CA ARG A 74 -11.36 -2.37 -17.34
C ARG A 74 -12.67 -1.58 -17.24
N PRO A 75 -13.57 -1.67 -18.23
CA PRO A 75 -14.85 -0.98 -18.21
C PRO A 75 -15.72 -1.49 -17.06
N LEU A 76 -16.54 -0.60 -16.48
CA LEU A 76 -17.42 -0.87 -15.32
C LEU A 76 -16.70 -1.15 -13.99
N ASN A 77 -15.37 -1.01 -13.94
CA ASN A 77 -14.68 -0.78 -12.67
C ASN A 77 -14.73 0.73 -12.35
N ASP A 78 -15.04 1.07 -11.09
CA ASP A 78 -15.03 2.43 -10.54
C ASP A 78 -16.03 3.42 -11.18
N PHE A 79 -15.53 4.56 -11.69
CA PHE A 79 -16.32 5.75 -12.06
C PHE A 79 -17.39 5.47 -13.12
N ASP A 80 -17.14 4.56 -14.05
CA ASP A 80 -18.07 4.23 -15.14
C ASP A 80 -19.39 3.64 -14.60
N ALA A 81 -19.32 2.77 -13.58
CA ALA A 81 -20.51 2.21 -12.94
C ALA A 81 -21.34 3.29 -12.26
N TRP A 82 -20.68 4.27 -11.64
CA TRP A 82 -21.34 5.42 -11.01
C TRP A 82 -22.00 6.35 -12.04
N ILE A 83 -21.35 6.62 -13.19
CA ILE A 83 -21.98 7.40 -14.27
C ILE A 83 -23.27 6.73 -14.74
N TRP A 84 -23.21 5.44 -15.05
CA TRP A 84 -24.38 4.70 -15.53
C TRP A 84 -25.47 4.61 -14.47
N TRP A 85 -25.11 4.49 -13.20
CA TRP A 85 -26.05 4.58 -12.09
C TRP A 85 -26.73 5.95 -12.02
N VAL A 86 -25.99 7.05 -12.14
CA VAL A 86 -26.56 8.41 -12.13
C VAL A 86 -27.52 8.59 -13.31
N ILE A 87 -27.10 8.23 -14.53
CA ILE A 87 -27.92 8.35 -15.74
C ILE A 87 -29.21 7.53 -15.58
N SER A 88 -29.09 6.27 -15.16
CA SER A 88 -30.24 5.37 -14.98
C SER A 88 -31.18 5.86 -13.87
N SER A 89 -30.64 6.47 -12.82
CA SER A 89 -31.43 7.02 -11.72
C SER A 89 -32.21 8.27 -12.15
N ILE A 90 -31.62 9.15 -12.95
CA ILE A 90 -32.31 10.34 -13.49
C ILE A 90 -33.42 9.93 -14.46
N LEU A 91 -33.13 9.03 -15.40
CA LEU A 91 -34.13 8.52 -16.35
C LEU A 91 -35.25 7.77 -15.63
N GLY A 92 -34.89 6.94 -14.66
CA GLY A 92 -35.84 6.24 -13.80
C GLY A 92 -36.73 7.20 -13.03
N ALA A 93 -36.19 8.28 -12.46
CA ALA A 93 -36.95 9.24 -11.68
C ALA A 93 -37.97 9.99 -12.57
N ALA A 94 -37.55 10.39 -13.78
CA ALA A 94 -38.43 11.01 -14.75
C ALA A 94 -39.57 10.07 -15.17
N ALA A 95 -39.27 8.80 -15.46
CA ALA A 95 -40.27 7.80 -15.81
C ALA A 95 -41.21 7.47 -14.64
N GLY A 96 -40.66 7.25 -13.44
CA GLY A 96 -41.42 6.94 -12.24
C GLY A 96 -42.40 8.06 -11.87
N TRP A 97 -41.94 9.31 -11.95
CA TRP A 97 -42.80 10.47 -11.77
C TRP A 97 -43.89 10.57 -12.86
N PHE A 98 -43.54 10.32 -14.12
CA PHE A 98 -44.48 10.38 -15.24
C PHE A 98 -45.61 9.34 -15.13
N PHE A 99 -45.30 8.11 -14.72
CA PHE A 99 -46.29 7.02 -14.67
C PHE A 99 -47.04 6.91 -13.33
N PHE A 100 -46.41 7.27 -12.21
CA PHE A 100 -46.94 6.98 -10.87
C PHE A 100 -46.86 8.17 -9.90
N GLY A 101 -46.52 9.37 -10.38
CA GLY A 101 -46.43 10.57 -9.54
C GLY A 101 -45.40 10.43 -8.42
N LEU A 102 -45.71 10.94 -7.22
CA LEU A 102 -44.79 10.94 -6.07
C LEU A 102 -44.42 9.53 -5.60
N ALA A 103 -45.38 8.59 -5.60
CA ALA A 103 -45.12 7.21 -5.21
C ALA A 103 -44.11 6.53 -6.16
N GLY A 104 -44.16 6.84 -7.46
CA GLY A 104 -43.16 6.36 -8.42
C GLY A 104 -41.76 6.91 -8.14
N LEU A 105 -41.67 8.18 -7.74
CA LEU A 105 -40.40 8.79 -7.38
C LEU A 105 -39.81 8.16 -6.11
N GLU A 106 -40.61 7.91 -5.08
CA GLU A 106 -40.18 7.21 -3.84
C GLU A 106 -39.62 5.82 -4.13
N ILE A 107 -40.31 5.03 -4.95
CA ILE A 107 -39.87 3.68 -5.34
C ILE A 107 -38.53 3.75 -6.08
N VAL A 108 -38.38 4.68 -7.03
CA VAL A 108 -37.14 4.84 -7.79
C VAL A 108 -35.99 5.29 -6.89
N VAL A 109 -36.23 6.21 -5.96
CA VAL A 109 -35.20 6.64 -4.99
C VAL A 109 -34.74 5.46 -4.14
N ALA A 110 -35.67 4.67 -3.61
CA ALA A 110 -35.33 3.47 -2.83
C ALA A 110 -34.53 2.46 -3.66
N ALA A 111 -34.97 2.15 -4.88
CA ALA A 111 -34.27 1.25 -5.79
C ALA A 111 -32.89 1.78 -6.19
N SER A 112 -32.76 3.09 -6.42
CA SER A 112 -31.51 3.76 -6.75
C SER A 112 -30.51 3.67 -5.59
N LEU A 113 -30.94 3.90 -4.34
CA LEU A 113 -30.10 3.76 -3.16
C LEU A 113 -29.61 2.31 -2.96
N ILE A 114 -30.47 1.32 -3.17
CA ILE A 114 -30.08 -0.10 -3.15
C ILE A 114 -29.05 -0.39 -4.25
N GLY A 115 -29.29 0.11 -5.46
CA GLY A 115 -28.36 -0.01 -6.58
C GLY A 115 -26.99 0.61 -6.28
N ALA A 116 -26.97 1.81 -5.68
CA ALA A 116 -25.73 2.48 -5.26
C ALA A 116 -24.96 1.65 -4.24
N LEU A 117 -25.65 1.08 -3.24
CA LEU A 117 -25.03 0.24 -2.23
C LEU A 117 -24.43 -1.03 -2.85
N ILE A 118 -25.13 -1.67 -3.78
CA ILE A 118 -24.62 -2.85 -4.51
C ILE A 118 -23.38 -2.49 -5.32
N ILE A 119 -23.42 -1.40 -6.10
CA ILE A 119 -22.25 -0.93 -6.87
C ILE A 119 -21.08 -0.64 -5.94
N PHE A 120 -21.34 0.03 -4.82
CA PHE A 120 -20.33 0.35 -3.82
C PHE A 120 -19.68 -0.90 -3.23
N MET A 121 -20.46 -1.95 -2.93
CA MET A 121 -19.96 -3.24 -2.44
C MET A 121 -19.17 -4.01 -3.52
N LEU A 122 -19.64 -4.02 -4.76
CA LEU A 122 -18.99 -4.74 -5.88
C LEU A 122 -17.71 -4.06 -6.39
N ALA A 123 -17.47 -2.82 -5.98
CA ALA A 123 -16.25 -2.10 -6.30
C ALA A 123 -15.00 -2.75 -5.69
N SER A 124 -15.12 -3.46 -4.56
CA SER A 124 -13.97 -4.06 -3.89
C SER A 124 -14.32 -5.33 -3.08
N PRO A 125 -13.50 -6.40 -3.15
CA PRO A 125 -13.73 -7.63 -2.39
C PRO A 125 -13.88 -7.42 -0.87
N ILE A 126 -13.06 -6.57 -0.25
CA ILE A 126 -13.17 -6.25 1.19
C ILE A 126 -14.54 -5.64 1.54
N ARG A 127 -15.09 -4.78 0.68
CA ARG A 127 -16.42 -4.18 0.88
C ARG A 127 -17.51 -5.24 0.80
N LEU A 128 -17.43 -6.15 -0.18
CA LEU A 128 -18.37 -7.25 -0.37
C LEU A 128 -18.32 -8.27 0.79
N ARG A 129 -17.16 -8.44 1.42
CA ARG A 129 -16.99 -9.31 2.59
C ARG A 129 -17.56 -8.68 3.87
N ILE A 130 -17.28 -7.40 4.11
CA ILE A 130 -17.57 -6.76 5.41
C ILE A 130 -18.94 -6.08 5.45
N ILE A 131 -19.36 -5.36 4.41
CA ILE A 131 -20.60 -4.56 4.46
C ILE A 131 -21.84 -5.45 4.67
N PRO A 132 -22.04 -6.56 3.94
CA PRO A 132 -23.15 -7.48 4.19
C PRO A 132 -23.12 -8.06 5.61
N ALA A 133 -21.93 -8.37 6.12
CA ALA A 133 -21.74 -8.84 7.47
C ALA A 133 -22.17 -7.79 8.50
N VAL A 134 -21.76 -6.53 8.35
CA VAL A 134 -22.20 -5.42 9.21
C VAL A 134 -23.71 -5.22 9.14
N LEU A 135 -24.32 -5.29 7.96
CA LEU A 135 -25.77 -5.20 7.80
C LEU A 135 -26.50 -6.36 8.51
N ALA A 136 -25.98 -7.58 8.42
CA ALA A 136 -26.51 -8.73 9.15
C ALA A 136 -26.40 -8.53 10.67
N VAL A 137 -25.27 -8.01 11.15
CA VAL A 137 -25.07 -7.65 12.57
C VAL A 137 -26.12 -6.65 13.03
N ILE A 138 -26.31 -5.55 12.29
CA ILE A 138 -27.30 -4.52 12.61
C ILE A 138 -28.70 -5.12 12.62
N PHE A 139 -29.03 -5.98 11.66
CA PHE A 139 -30.30 -6.69 11.60
C PHE A 139 -30.52 -7.57 12.84
N PHE A 140 -29.52 -8.35 13.27
CA PHE A 140 -29.63 -9.17 14.49
C PHE A 140 -29.68 -8.33 15.77
N LEU A 141 -28.98 -7.20 15.84
CA LEU A 141 -29.09 -6.26 16.96
C LEU A 141 -30.48 -5.62 17.01
N ALA A 142 -31.04 -5.24 15.87
CA ALA A 142 -32.41 -4.72 15.78
C ALA A 142 -33.43 -5.79 16.20
N LEU A 143 -33.23 -7.05 15.79
CA LEU A 143 -33.99 -8.20 16.28
C LEU A 143 -33.78 -8.48 17.76
N GLY A 144 -32.72 -7.98 18.40
CA GLY A 144 -32.56 -8.05 19.85
C GLY A 144 -33.44 -7.05 20.60
N ILE A 145 -33.67 -5.88 20.00
CA ILE A 145 -34.47 -4.79 20.57
C ILE A 145 -35.96 -4.99 20.26
N ALA A 146 -36.31 -5.40 19.04
CA ALA A 146 -37.68 -5.50 18.55
C ALA A 146 -38.59 -6.44 19.38
N PRO A 147 -38.14 -7.58 19.92
CA PRO A 147 -39.02 -8.51 20.64
C PRO A 147 -39.26 -8.15 22.10
N VAL A 148 -38.59 -7.11 22.64
CA VAL A 148 -39.06 -6.49 23.88
C VAL A 148 -40.51 -6.02 23.68
N TRP A 149 -40.89 -5.58 22.48
CA TRP A 149 -42.28 -5.16 22.20
C TRP A 149 -43.30 -6.31 22.23
N PHE A 150 -42.89 -7.54 21.91
CA PHE A 150 -43.76 -8.72 22.02
C PHE A 150 -44.10 -9.00 23.49
N PHE A 151 -43.09 -8.98 24.38
CA PHE A 151 -43.32 -9.15 25.83
C PHE A 151 -43.87 -7.90 26.54
N LEU A 152 -43.94 -6.75 25.86
CA LEU A 152 -44.65 -5.55 26.34
C LEU A 152 -46.15 -5.57 25.99
N ARG A 153 -46.61 -6.50 25.14
CA ARG A 153 -48.02 -6.70 24.78
C ARG A 153 -48.40 -8.18 24.95
N PRO A 154 -48.83 -8.59 26.15
CA PRO A 154 -49.16 -9.99 26.43
C PRO A 154 -50.13 -10.58 25.41
N SER A 155 -49.86 -11.80 24.96
CA SER A 155 -50.74 -12.50 24.02
C SER A 155 -52.09 -12.85 24.66
N GLU A 156 -53.20 -12.67 23.93
CA GLU A 156 -54.52 -13.14 24.36
C GLU A 156 -54.64 -14.69 24.36
N TYR A 157 -53.69 -15.39 23.74
CA TYR A 157 -53.73 -16.85 23.52
C TYR A 157 -52.79 -17.64 24.43
N VAL A 158 -51.89 -16.97 25.15
CA VAL A 158 -50.87 -17.61 26.02
C VAL A 158 -51.03 -17.07 27.43
N SER A 159 -50.93 -17.95 28.45
CA SER A 159 -51.00 -17.47 29.83
C SER A 159 -49.78 -16.63 30.18
N ILE A 160 -50.00 -15.56 30.95
CA ILE A 160 -48.94 -14.66 31.44
C ILE A 160 -47.82 -15.45 32.13
N GLY A 161 -48.17 -16.49 32.89
CA GLY A 161 -47.17 -17.36 33.55
C GLY A 161 -46.25 -18.08 32.55
N VAL A 162 -46.79 -18.62 31.46
CA VAL A 162 -46.00 -19.29 30.41
C VAL A 162 -45.18 -18.27 29.62
N GLU A 163 -45.76 -17.10 29.32
CA GLU A 163 -45.10 -16.04 28.57
C GLU A 163 -43.87 -15.49 29.31
N TYR A 164 -44.00 -15.16 30.61
CA TYR A 164 -42.91 -14.55 31.37
C TYR A 164 -41.98 -15.54 32.10
N LEU A 165 -42.44 -16.71 32.54
CA LEU A 165 -41.59 -17.67 33.27
C LEU A 165 -40.92 -18.71 32.36
N ILE A 166 -41.43 -18.92 31.14
CA ILE A 166 -40.90 -19.94 30.22
C ILE A 166 -40.39 -19.29 28.94
N LEU A 167 -41.25 -18.58 28.20
CA LEU A 167 -40.88 -18.05 26.88
C LEU A 167 -39.86 -16.91 26.97
N LEU A 168 -40.03 -15.98 27.92
CA LEU A 168 -39.09 -14.87 28.12
C LEU A 168 -37.67 -15.34 28.48
N PRO A 169 -37.44 -16.25 29.45
CA PRO A 169 -36.09 -16.76 29.73
C PRO A 169 -35.46 -17.51 28.55
N ILE A 170 -36.23 -18.33 27.82
CA ILE A 170 -35.74 -19.04 26.62
C ILE A 170 -35.33 -18.02 25.56
N TYR A 171 -36.17 -17.01 25.33
CA TYR A 171 -35.89 -15.95 24.38
C TYR A 171 -34.64 -15.14 24.78
N LEU A 172 -34.50 -14.78 26.07
CA LEU A 172 -33.32 -14.07 26.58
C LEU A 172 -32.03 -14.89 26.44
N LEU A 173 -32.09 -16.21 26.68
CA LEU A 173 -30.94 -17.11 26.47
C LEU A 173 -30.57 -17.22 24.99
N PHE A 174 -31.57 -17.39 24.11
CA PHE A 174 -31.34 -17.39 22.67
C PHE A 174 -30.75 -16.08 22.18
N LEU A 175 -31.27 -14.95 22.67
CA LEU A 175 -30.78 -13.62 22.35
C LEU A 175 -29.34 -13.43 22.82
N PHE A 176 -29.04 -13.80 24.06
CA PHE A 176 -27.69 -13.72 24.60
C PHE A 176 -26.71 -14.58 23.80
N TYR A 177 -27.08 -15.82 23.49
CA TYR A 177 -26.27 -16.71 22.65
C TYR A 177 -26.03 -16.12 21.26
N SER A 178 -27.07 -15.62 20.61
CA SER A 178 -26.98 -15.00 19.28
C SER A 178 -26.11 -13.75 19.31
N MET A 179 -26.26 -12.90 20.32
CA MET A 179 -25.45 -11.71 20.51
C MET A 179 -23.97 -12.05 20.73
N MET A 180 -23.65 -13.08 21.52
CA MET A 180 -22.27 -13.55 21.71
C MET A 180 -21.67 -14.14 20.44
N ARG A 181 -22.43 -14.89 19.65
CA ARG A 181 -21.98 -15.40 18.35
C ARG A 181 -21.71 -14.27 17.36
N VAL A 182 -22.58 -13.26 17.32
CA VAL A 182 -22.43 -12.06 16.51
C VAL A 182 -21.20 -11.26 16.94
N LEU A 183 -21.02 -11.02 18.23
CA LEU A 183 -19.87 -10.28 18.77
C LEU A 183 -18.55 -11.00 18.46
N LYS A 184 -18.51 -12.32 18.64
CA LYS A 184 -17.35 -13.14 18.28
C LYS A 184 -17.01 -12.98 16.79
N PHE A 185 -18.01 -13.08 15.92
CA PHE A 185 -17.82 -12.92 14.47
C PHE A 185 -17.28 -11.53 14.11
N ILE A 186 -17.82 -10.46 14.70
CA ILE A 186 -17.34 -9.08 14.47
C ILE A 186 -15.86 -8.97 14.84
N ILE A 187 -15.47 -9.46 16.01
CA ILE A 187 -14.10 -9.32 16.51
C ILE A 187 -13.11 -10.14 15.68
N GLU A 188 -13.50 -11.36 15.27
CA GLU A 188 -12.60 -12.25 14.52
C GLU A 188 -12.48 -11.88 13.04
N HIS A 189 -13.52 -11.32 12.41
CA HIS A 189 -13.58 -11.17 10.95
C HIS A 189 -13.82 -9.74 10.46
N ILE A 190 -14.52 -8.89 11.20
CA ILE A 190 -14.86 -7.53 10.75
C ILE A 190 -13.84 -6.51 11.26
N LEU A 191 -13.60 -6.52 12.58
CA LEU A 191 -12.75 -5.54 13.24
C LEU A 191 -11.30 -5.55 12.71
N PRO A 192 -10.66 -6.72 12.49
CA PRO A 192 -9.28 -6.78 12.00
C PRO A 192 -9.10 -6.14 10.62
N GLU A 193 -10.15 -6.20 9.79
CA GLU A 193 -10.14 -5.68 8.44
C GLU A 193 -10.71 -4.26 8.35
N GLY A 194 -11.29 -3.74 9.43
CA GLY A 194 -11.94 -2.42 9.51
C GLY A 194 -11.06 -1.26 9.00
N PRO A 195 -9.79 -1.14 9.45
CA PRO A 195 -8.88 -0.13 8.91
C PRO A 195 -8.67 -0.29 7.40
N GLY A 196 -8.49 -1.52 6.91
CA GLY A 196 -8.34 -1.83 5.49
C GLY A 196 -9.58 -1.44 4.68
N LEU A 197 -10.79 -1.67 5.22
CA LEU A 197 -12.04 -1.25 4.61
C LEU A 197 -12.14 0.27 4.50
N ILE A 198 -11.85 0.99 5.59
CA ILE A 198 -11.91 2.46 5.59
C ILE A 198 -10.97 3.02 4.54
N MET A 199 -9.73 2.51 4.48
CA MET A 199 -8.76 2.96 3.48
C MET A 199 -9.20 2.59 2.06
N ASP A 200 -9.72 1.39 1.84
CA ASP A 200 -10.26 0.97 0.54
C ASP A 200 -11.46 1.85 0.10
N MET A 201 -12.32 2.28 1.02
CA MET A 201 -13.44 3.20 0.74
C MET A 201 -12.99 4.60 0.35
N LEU A 202 -11.86 5.06 0.88
CA LEU A 202 -11.29 6.38 0.61
C LEU A 202 -10.32 6.39 -0.58
N SER A 203 -9.85 5.21 -1.00
CA SER A 203 -8.87 5.04 -2.07
C SER A 203 -9.52 4.80 -3.43
N GLN A 204 -8.88 5.33 -4.47
CA GLN A 204 -9.16 4.95 -5.86
C GLN A 204 -8.38 3.68 -6.27
N ALA A 205 -7.37 3.26 -5.52
CA ALA A 205 -6.61 2.02 -5.72
C ALA A 205 -7.18 0.91 -4.82
N THR A 206 -8.37 0.42 -5.16
CA THR A 206 -9.09 -0.61 -4.38
C THR A 206 -8.38 -1.97 -4.43
N GLU A 207 -8.75 -2.89 -3.54
CA GLU A 207 -8.27 -4.28 -3.60
C GLU A 207 -8.54 -4.93 -4.98
N LYS A 208 -9.66 -4.58 -5.63
CA LYS A 208 -9.97 -5.05 -6.98
C LYS A 208 -8.98 -4.52 -8.02
N ILE A 209 -8.60 -3.24 -7.93
CA ILE A 209 -7.57 -2.65 -8.81
C ILE A 209 -6.23 -3.35 -8.56
N ALA A 210 -5.85 -3.57 -7.30
CA ALA A 210 -4.59 -4.25 -6.98
C ALA A 210 -4.52 -5.67 -7.58
N GLN A 211 -5.62 -6.43 -7.53
CA GLN A 211 -5.71 -7.76 -8.16
C GLN A 211 -5.60 -7.67 -9.69
N GLU A 212 -6.27 -6.72 -10.32
CA GLU A 212 -6.20 -6.55 -11.76
C GLU A 212 -4.82 -6.08 -12.22
N ALA A 213 -4.19 -5.17 -11.46
CA ALA A 213 -2.83 -4.71 -11.71
C ALA A 213 -1.84 -5.88 -11.62
N TYR A 214 -2.02 -6.79 -10.66
CA TYR A 214 -1.23 -8.02 -10.57
C TYR A 214 -1.37 -8.89 -11.83
N HIS A 215 -2.58 -9.15 -12.31
CA HIS A 215 -2.78 -9.94 -13.52
C HIS A 215 -2.19 -9.26 -14.76
N GLN A 216 -2.37 -7.94 -14.91
CA GLN A 216 -1.77 -7.20 -16.00
C GLN A 216 -0.24 -7.24 -15.96
N TYR A 217 0.35 -7.06 -14.78
CA TYR A 217 1.78 -7.17 -14.57
C TYR A 217 2.31 -8.58 -14.89
N ALA A 218 1.59 -9.63 -14.48
CA ALA A 218 1.95 -11.01 -14.77
C ALA A 218 1.97 -11.28 -16.30
N GLU A 219 1.05 -10.70 -17.06
CA GLU A 219 1.10 -10.78 -18.53
C GLU A 219 2.30 -10.02 -19.11
N ILE A 220 2.60 -8.82 -18.61
CA ILE A 220 3.80 -8.07 -19.03
C ILE A 220 5.06 -8.89 -18.77
N LEU A 221 5.16 -9.58 -17.63
CA LEU A 221 6.32 -10.42 -17.31
C LEU A 221 6.52 -11.60 -18.27
N LYS A 222 5.46 -12.09 -18.93
CA LYS A 222 5.60 -13.16 -19.95
C LYS A 222 6.32 -12.65 -21.19
N GLU A 223 6.07 -11.40 -21.58
CA GLU A 223 6.64 -10.76 -22.78
C GLU A 223 7.98 -10.07 -22.47
N HIS A 224 8.10 -9.48 -21.28
CA HIS A 224 9.25 -8.73 -20.79
C HIS A 224 9.78 -9.33 -19.47
N PRO A 225 10.38 -10.54 -19.51
CA PRO A 225 10.73 -11.31 -18.31
C PRO A 225 11.98 -10.80 -17.57
N GLN A 226 12.67 -9.79 -18.11
CA GLN A 226 13.91 -9.27 -17.56
C GLN A 226 13.66 -8.00 -16.75
N PRO A 227 14.09 -7.96 -15.47
CA PRO A 227 13.93 -6.77 -14.65
C PRO A 227 14.84 -5.64 -15.15
N VAL A 228 14.35 -4.41 -15.02
CA VAL A 228 15.03 -3.20 -15.49
C VAL A 228 15.27 -2.24 -14.33
N TYR A 229 16.46 -1.65 -14.30
CA TYR A 229 16.70 -0.43 -13.53
C TYR A 229 17.14 0.69 -14.46
N TYR A 230 16.88 1.89 -14.01
CA TYR A 230 17.20 3.12 -14.71
C TYR A 230 18.34 3.85 -13.99
N GLY A 231 19.51 3.88 -14.61
CA GLY A 231 20.74 4.40 -14.00
C GLY A 231 21.00 5.87 -14.38
N ARG A 232 21.41 6.69 -13.41
CA ARG A 232 21.86 8.07 -13.63
C ARG A 232 23.19 8.32 -12.94
N VAL A 233 24.13 8.91 -13.67
CA VAL A 233 25.45 9.32 -13.12
C VAL A 233 25.49 10.84 -13.02
N LEU A 234 25.92 11.34 -11.86
CA LEU A 234 26.08 12.76 -11.56
C LEU A 234 27.49 13.01 -11.04
N HIS A 235 28.04 14.16 -11.42
CA HIS A 235 29.33 14.65 -10.93
C HIS A 235 29.12 16.01 -10.28
N GLU A 236 29.46 16.11 -9.01
CA GLU A 236 29.30 17.30 -8.18
C GLU A 236 30.59 17.56 -7.40
N ALA A 237 30.81 18.79 -6.93
CA ALA A 237 31.94 19.13 -6.08
C ALA A 237 31.43 19.80 -4.80
N ASP A 238 31.95 19.39 -3.65
CA ASP A 238 31.60 20.03 -2.38
C ASP A 238 32.36 21.34 -2.16
N GLU A 239 31.92 22.16 -1.20
CA GLU A 239 32.58 23.42 -0.84
C GLU A 239 34.05 23.24 -0.39
N ARG A 240 34.43 22.02 0.00
CA ARG A 240 35.79 21.64 0.42
C ARG A 240 36.65 21.18 -0.75
N GLY A 241 36.13 21.20 -1.98
CA GLY A 241 36.82 20.80 -3.21
C GLY A 241 36.92 19.29 -3.43
N SER A 242 36.16 18.48 -2.69
CA SER A 242 36.09 17.03 -2.96
C SER A 242 35.20 16.78 -4.17
N GLU A 243 35.64 15.87 -5.04
CA GLU A 243 34.85 15.43 -6.19
C GLU A 243 33.91 14.30 -5.78
N TRP A 244 32.63 14.46 -6.10
CA TRP A 244 31.59 13.47 -5.84
C TRP A 244 31.07 12.90 -7.14
N THR A 245 31.03 11.57 -7.22
CA THR A 245 30.33 10.86 -8.29
C THR A 245 29.18 10.06 -7.68
N ILE A 246 27.96 10.34 -8.13
CA ILE A 246 26.74 9.82 -7.53
C ILE A 246 26.05 8.92 -8.56
N LEU A 247 25.90 7.65 -8.20
CA LEU A 247 25.31 6.62 -9.04
C LEU A 247 23.90 6.31 -8.55
N GLN A 248 22.88 6.88 -9.20
CA GLN A 248 21.48 6.66 -8.86
C GLN A 248 20.92 5.48 -9.65
N TYR A 249 20.26 4.56 -8.95
CA TYR A 249 19.55 3.40 -9.50
C TYR A 249 18.07 3.57 -9.20
N HIS A 250 17.27 3.82 -10.24
CA HIS A 250 15.82 3.98 -10.11
C HIS A 250 15.09 2.70 -10.50
N PHE A 251 14.12 2.31 -9.69
CA PHE A 251 13.32 1.11 -9.87
C PHE A 251 11.87 1.52 -10.07
N PHE A 252 11.25 1.00 -11.14
CA PHE A 252 9.85 1.23 -11.43
C PHE A 252 9.05 -0.06 -11.23
N TYR A 253 7.97 0.02 -10.45
CA TYR A 253 7.05 -1.09 -10.21
C TYR A 253 5.67 -0.74 -10.78
N ALA A 254 4.92 -1.74 -11.26
CA ALA A 254 3.59 -1.50 -11.81
C ALA A 254 2.56 -1.06 -10.76
N PHE A 255 2.76 -1.44 -9.50
CA PHE A 255 1.81 -1.19 -8.42
C PHE A 255 2.52 -1.31 -7.06
N ASN A 256 2.11 -0.51 -6.08
CA ASN A 256 2.47 -0.63 -4.66
C ASN A 256 1.30 -1.27 -3.92
N ASP A 257 1.48 -2.51 -3.44
CA ASP A 257 0.44 -3.28 -2.76
C ASP A 257 0.66 -3.42 -1.24
N TRP A 258 1.30 -2.43 -0.62
CA TRP A 258 1.70 -2.45 0.80
C TRP A 258 0.56 -2.76 1.78
N ARG A 259 -0.62 -2.13 1.63
CA ARG A 259 -1.83 -2.42 2.43
C ARG A 259 -2.32 -3.89 2.34
N LEU A 260 -2.19 -4.58 1.21
CA LEU A 260 -2.56 -5.99 1.02
C LEU A 260 -1.43 -6.92 1.45
N ALA A 261 -0.18 -6.48 1.25
CA ALA A 261 1.00 -7.32 1.37
C ALA A 261 1.55 -7.36 2.79
N ALA A 262 1.44 -6.26 3.54
CA ALA A 262 2.01 -6.11 4.89
C ALA A 262 1.15 -5.22 5.82
N ASN A 263 -0.16 -5.12 5.57
CA ASN A 263 -1.08 -4.23 6.30
C ASN A 263 -0.62 -2.76 6.33
N GLY A 264 0.11 -2.35 5.29
CA GLY A 264 0.57 -0.98 5.06
C GLY A 264 -0.54 0.07 5.02
N MET A 265 -0.14 1.35 4.99
CA MET A 265 -1.10 2.48 4.88
C MET A 265 -1.43 2.89 3.45
N ASN A 266 -0.83 2.24 2.46
CA ASN A 266 -0.84 2.73 1.09
C ASN A 266 -1.07 1.62 0.07
N HIS A 267 -1.85 1.92 -0.97
CA HIS A 267 -1.78 1.32 -2.29
C HIS A 267 -1.85 2.37 -3.39
N HIS A 268 -1.08 2.18 -4.44
CA HIS A 268 -1.23 2.98 -5.65
C HIS A 268 -0.69 2.29 -6.88
N GLU A 269 -1.26 2.64 -8.03
CA GLU A 269 -0.69 2.29 -9.33
C GLU A 269 0.63 3.03 -9.54
N GLY A 270 1.59 2.32 -10.15
CA GLY A 270 2.96 2.77 -10.37
C GLY A 270 3.71 2.97 -9.05
N ASP A 271 5.01 2.64 -9.05
CA ASP A 271 5.87 2.98 -7.93
C ASP A 271 7.28 3.32 -8.37
N TRP A 272 7.89 4.31 -7.73
CA TRP A 272 9.25 4.77 -8.05
C TRP A 272 10.12 4.84 -6.81
N GLU A 273 11.06 3.90 -6.74
CA GLU A 273 12.04 3.79 -5.68
C GLU A 273 13.46 4.04 -6.21
N MET A 274 14.41 4.31 -5.30
CA MET A 274 15.78 4.65 -5.67
C MET A 274 16.80 4.22 -4.61
N ALA A 275 17.91 3.66 -5.07
CA ALA A 275 19.15 3.55 -4.29
C ALA A 275 20.25 4.38 -4.95
N ALA A 276 21.19 4.91 -4.17
CA ALA A 276 22.34 5.64 -4.73
C ALA A 276 23.66 5.28 -4.06
N VAL A 277 24.70 5.05 -4.86
CA VAL A 277 26.07 4.88 -4.37
C VAL A 277 26.82 6.18 -4.56
N TYR A 278 27.37 6.72 -3.46
CA TYR A 278 28.18 7.92 -3.47
C TYR A 278 29.66 7.54 -3.48
N LEU A 279 30.40 8.06 -4.45
CA LEU A 279 31.84 7.99 -4.52
C LEU A 279 32.43 9.36 -4.19
N LYS A 280 33.37 9.40 -3.25
CA LYS A 280 34.13 10.60 -2.90
C LYS A 280 35.57 10.43 -3.41
N ASN A 281 36.02 11.33 -4.28
CA ASN A 281 37.32 11.29 -4.96
C ASN A 281 37.57 9.91 -5.62
N GLY A 282 36.54 9.35 -6.27
CA GLY A 282 36.60 8.05 -6.93
C GLY A 282 36.52 6.82 -6.01
N LEU A 283 36.43 6.99 -4.69
CA LEU A 283 36.33 5.90 -3.72
C LEU A 283 34.92 5.80 -3.14
N PRO A 284 34.37 4.59 -2.95
CA PRO A 284 33.02 4.42 -2.43
C PRO A 284 32.91 4.89 -0.97
N HIS A 285 31.92 5.74 -0.72
CA HIS A 285 31.75 6.46 0.53
C HIS A 285 30.51 5.99 1.30
N SER A 286 29.34 5.97 0.66
CA SER A 286 28.07 5.63 1.29
C SER A 286 27.07 5.06 0.29
N LEU A 287 26.06 4.37 0.83
CA LEU A 287 24.88 3.88 0.13
C LEU A 287 23.65 4.60 0.68
N LEU A 288 22.91 5.26 -0.19
CA LEU A 288 21.60 5.83 0.10
C LEU A 288 20.50 4.87 -0.35
N LEU A 289 19.45 4.79 0.47
CA LEU A 289 18.31 3.90 0.29
C LEU A 289 17.03 4.73 0.47
N SER A 290 16.16 4.77 -0.54
CA SER A 290 14.86 5.42 -0.42
C SER A 290 13.94 4.65 0.52
N GLN A 291 13.29 5.38 1.43
CA GLN A 291 12.29 4.85 2.37
C GLN A 291 11.20 5.91 2.47
N HIS A 292 10.19 5.83 1.60
CA HIS A 292 9.12 6.83 1.50
C HIS A 292 9.65 8.27 1.54
N GLY A 293 9.30 9.05 2.56
CA GLY A 293 9.77 10.43 2.76
C GLY A 293 11.05 10.60 3.59
N ALA A 294 11.51 9.57 4.32
CA ALA A 294 12.62 9.69 5.27
C ALA A 294 13.98 9.37 4.65
N GLY A 295 14.08 8.26 3.90
CA GLY A 295 15.34 7.74 3.38
C GLY A 295 16.34 7.32 4.47
N ASN A 296 17.29 6.48 4.10
CA ASN A 296 18.38 6.05 4.99
C ASN A 296 19.72 6.10 4.26
N ILE A 297 20.78 6.27 5.03
CA ILE A 297 22.15 6.21 4.53
C ILE A 297 22.99 5.24 5.36
N GLU A 298 23.73 4.38 4.69
CA GLU A 298 24.67 3.44 5.29
C GLU A 298 26.09 3.78 4.84
N LYS A 299 27.06 3.75 5.76
CA LYS A 299 28.47 3.91 5.38
C LYS A 299 28.88 2.72 4.50
N TRP A 300 29.73 2.96 3.50
CA TRP A 300 30.11 1.90 2.55
C TRP A 300 30.75 0.67 3.23
N GLN A 301 31.51 0.88 4.30
CA GLN A 301 32.14 -0.19 5.07
C GLN A 301 31.12 -1.07 5.81
N ALA A 302 30.03 -0.49 6.28
CA ALA A 302 28.95 -1.20 6.99
C ALA A 302 27.90 -1.81 6.05
N THR A 303 27.87 -1.36 4.80
CA THR A 303 26.98 -1.87 3.75
C THR A 303 27.27 -3.33 3.45
N ILE A 304 26.26 -4.19 3.47
CA ILE A 304 26.39 -5.60 3.06
C ILE A 304 26.62 -5.62 1.54
N LYS A 305 27.68 -6.29 1.11
CA LYS A 305 28.03 -6.46 -0.31
C LYS A 305 27.83 -7.91 -0.75
N ALA A 306 27.49 -8.11 -2.01
CA ALA A 306 27.37 -9.44 -2.58
C ALA A 306 28.74 -10.13 -2.64
N VAL A 307 28.75 -11.46 -2.65
CA VAL A 307 29.97 -12.23 -2.88
C VAL A 307 29.95 -12.85 -4.28
N ASP A 308 31.13 -12.98 -4.87
CA ASP A 308 31.33 -13.70 -6.13
C ASP A 308 31.22 -15.22 -5.92
N GLU A 309 31.42 -15.99 -7.00
CA GLU A 309 31.35 -17.45 -6.96
C GLU A 309 32.42 -18.09 -6.04
N ASN A 310 33.51 -17.37 -5.78
CA ASN A 310 34.60 -17.80 -4.92
C ASN A 310 34.41 -17.35 -3.45
N GLY A 311 33.28 -16.70 -3.15
CA GLY A 311 32.98 -16.18 -1.81
C GLY A 311 33.72 -14.88 -1.46
N LYS A 312 34.35 -14.22 -2.43
CA LYS A 312 35.01 -12.93 -2.22
C LYS A 312 34.00 -11.80 -2.32
N GLU A 313 34.12 -10.82 -1.43
CA GLU A 313 33.29 -9.63 -1.45
C GLU A 313 33.46 -8.83 -2.75
N THR A 314 32.33 -8.43 -3.34
CA THR A 314 32.24 -7.64 -4.58
C THR A 314 31.94 -6.16 -4.27
N THR A 315 31.83 -5.34 -5.31
CA THR A 315 31.41 -3.94 -5.22
C THR A 315 29.89 -3.74 -5.23
N HIS A 316 29.10 -4.82 -5.33
CA HIS A 316 27.65 -4.75 -5.47
C HIS A 316 26.96 -4.69 -4.10
N PRO A 317 26.30 -3.58 -3.72
CA PRO A 317 25.57 -3.50 -2.45
C PRO A 317 24.33 -4.39 -2.47
N VAL A 318 23.99 -4.99 -1.33
CA VAL A 318 22.76 -5.76 -1.14
C VAL A 318 21.71 -4.85 -0.53
N VAL A 319 20.54 -4.80 -1.18
CA VAL A 319 19.39 -4.01 -0.75
C VAL A 319 18.22 -4.95 -0.49
N TYR A 320 17.60 -4.80 0.68
CA TYR A 320 16.40 -5.53 1.08
C TYR A 320 15.20 -4.65 0.78
N VAL A 321 14.32 -5.12 -0.09
CA VAL A 321 13.12 -4.41 -0.52
C VAL A 321 11.97 -4.81 0.39
N ALA A 322 11.28 -3.81 0.95
CA ALA A 322 10.12 -4.02 1.80
C ALA A 322 8.92 -4.51 0.97
N LEU A 323 8.24 -5.53 1.49
CA LEU A 323 7.13 -6.21 0.86
C LEU A 323 5.99 -5.24 0.53
N GLY A 324 5.70 -5.09 -0.76
CA GLY A 324 4.63 -4.28 -1.32
C GLY A 324 4.84 -2.76 -1.29
N SER A 325 5.58 -2.24 -0.29
CA SER A 325 5.92 -0.79 -0.21
C SER A 325 7.13 -0.41 -1.08
N HIS A 326 7.95 -1.39 -1.43
CA HIS A 326 9.19 -1.28 -2.18
C HIS A 326 10.30 -0.40 -1.58
N ALA A 327 10.10 0.10 -0.36
CA ALA A 327 11.14 0.84 0.35
C ALA A 327 12.40 -0.01 0.56
N ASN A 328 13.55 0.66 0.55
CA ASN A 328 14.86 0.03 0.48
C ASN A 328 15.59 0.04 1.84
N TYR A 329 16.15 -1.10 2.21
CA TYR A 329 16.81 -1.30 3.51
C TYR A 329 18.19 -1.95 3.36
N SER A 330 19.12 -1.58 4.26
CA SER A 330 20.49 -2.12 4.26
C SER A 330 20.59 -3.50 4.91
N LYS A 331 19.56 -3.91 5.67
CA LYS A 331 19.49 -5.14 6.46
C LYS A 331 18.08 -5.72 6.40
N PRO A 332 17.93 -7.04 6.58
CA PRO A 332 16.60 -7.62 6.69
C PRO A 332 16.00 -7.24 8.04
N ASP A 333 14.79 -6.69 8.03
CA ASP A 333 14.15 -6.17 9.24
C ASP A 333 12.61 -6.13 9.13
N ILE A 334 11.92 -6.02 10.27
CA ILE A 334 10.54 -5.55 10.35
C ILE A 334 10.58 -4.14 10.90
N ILE A 335 10.39 -3.16 10.03
CA ILE A 335 10.44 -1.76 10.43
C ILE A 335 9.06 -1.33 10.88
N ARG A 336 8.97 -1.05 12.18
CA ARG A 336 7.86 -0.36 12.84
C ARG A 336 8.40 1.00 13.22
N SER A 337 8.29 1.99 12.35
CA SER A 337 8.80 3.31 12.68
C SER A 337 7.69 4.18 13.25
N PRO A 338 7.75 4.59 14.53
CA PRO A 338 6.99 5.72 15.06
C PRO A 338 7.11 6.98 14.16
N GLY A 339 8.23 7.11 13.44
CA GLY A 339 8.54 8.20 12.52
C GLY A 339 7.83 8.16 11.17
N MET A 340 7.19 7.04 10.78
CA MET A 340 6.24 7.03 9.66
C MET A 340 4.89 7.66 10.04
N TYR A 341 4.64 7.86 11.34
CA TYR A 341 3.39 8.43 11.84
C TYR A 341 3.47 9.94 12.02
N ARG A 342 3.36 10.68 10.91
CA ARG A 342 2.67 11.98 10.94
C ARG A 342 1.52 12.02 9.95
N SER A 343 0.48 11.30 10.32
CA SER A 343 -0.89 11.51 9.86
C SER A 343 -1.75 11.75 11.10
N GLY A 344 -2.84 12.52 10.97
CA GLY A 344 -3.47 13.29 12.06
C GLY A 344 -3.90 12.48 13.30
N ARG A 345 -4.32 13.18 14.37
CA ARG A 345 -4.83 12.60 15.64
C ARG A 345 -5.84 11.45 15.44
N VAL A 346 -6.64 11.51 14.38
CA VAL A 346 -7.64 10.50 14.02
C VAL A 346 -7.00 9.16 13.69
N GLN A 347 -5.91 9.16 12.91
CA GLN A 347 -5.23 7.92 12.57
C GLN A 347 -4.64 7.27 13.83
N ARG A 348 -3.89 8.03 14.66
CA ARG A 348 -3.34 7.49 15.91
C ARG A 348 -4.40 6.98 16.89
N LEU A 349 -5.57 7.61 16.92
CA LEU A 349 -6.71 7.13 17.71
C LEU A 349 -7.23 5.78 17.19
N LEU A 350 -7.40 5.62 15.88
CA LEU A 350 -7.82 4.34 15.28
C LEU A 350 -6.80 3.22 15.59
N PHE A 351 -5.53 3.57 15.65
CA PHE A 351 -4.41 2.67 15.91
C PHE A 351 -4.41 2.15 17.35
N TRP A 352 -4.54 3.09 18.29
CA TRP A 352 -4.67 2.75 19.71
C TRP A 352 -5.94 1.93 19.98
N ILE A 353 -7.04 2.19 19.26
CA ILE A 353 -8.28 1.41 19.35
C ILE A 353 -8.07 -0.03 18.84
N ASP A 354 -7.36 -0.25 17.72
CA ASP A 354 -7.06 -1.61 17.23
C ASP A 354 -6.27 -2.42 18.28
N GLY A 355 -5.18 -1.83 18.78
CA GLY A 355 -4.35 -2.45 19.83
C GLY A 355 -5.13 -2.75 21.11
N LEU A 356 -5.93 -1.78 21.59
CA LEU A 356 -6.76 -1.95 22.79
C LEU A 356 -7.81 -3.06 22.61
N ILE A 357 -8.48 -3.14 21.46
CA ILE A 357 -9.51 -4.16 21.25
C ILE A 357 -8.90 -5.56 21.18
N ARG A 358 -7.76 -5.73 20.51
CA ARG A 358 -7.05 -7.01 20.44
C ARG A 358 -6.47 -7.41 21.80
N TYR A 359 -5.98 -6.44 22.55
CA TYR A 359 -5.55 -6.64 23.93
C TYR A 359 -6.69 -7.12 24.84
N LEU A 360 -7.85 -6.44 24.78
CA LEU A 360 -9.04 -6.88 25.49
C LEU A 360 -9.47 -8.27 25.04
N PHE A 361 -9.38 -8.58 23.74
CA PHE A 361 -9.65 -9.92 23.25
C PHE A 361 -8.70 -10.95 23.85
N LEU A 362 -7.39 -10.69 23.94
CA LEU A 362 -6.44 -11.61 24.61
C LEU A 362 -6.82 -11.87 26.07
N LEU A 363 -7.27 -10.85 26.79
CA LEU A 363 -7.77 -11.00 28.17
C LEU A 363 -9.05 -11.86 28.25
N PHE A 364 -9.94 -11.73 27.27
CA PHE A 364 -11.20 -12.49 27.19
C PHE A 364 -11.10 -13.74 26.31
N ASN A 365 -9.90 -14.08 25.82
CA ASN A 365 -9.67 -15.20 24.92
C ASN A 365 -9.98 -16.49 25.69
N PRO A 366 -10.74 -17.43 25.08
CA PRO A 366 -10.95 -18.74 25.68
C PRO A 366 -9.64 -19.50 25.90
N ASP A 367 -8.59 -19.22 25.12
CA ASP A 367 -7.27 -19.79 25.38
C ASP A 367 -6.66 -19.28 26.69
N GLN A 368 -6.28 -20.23 27.55
CA GLN A 368 -5.86 -19.98 28.92
C GLN A 368 -4.43 -19.43 29.00
N LYS A 369 -3.60 -19.65 27.97
CA LYS A 369 -2.19 -19.25 27.94
C LYS A 369 -2.03 -17.81 27.44
N ALA A 370 -2.72 -17.43 26.37
CA ALA A 370 -2.81 -16.05 25.88
C ALA A 370 -3.30 -15.08 26.98
N ARG A 371 -4.35 -15.48 27.72
CA ARG A 371 -4.89 -14.69 28.83
C ARG A 371 -3.89 -14.49 29.97
N ASN A 372 -3.11 -15.51 30.31
CA ASN A 372 -2.12 -15.44 31.39
C ASN A 372 -0.93 -14.53 31.04
N ILE A 373 -0.53 -14.45 29.77
CA ILE A 373 0.51 -13.53 29.28
C ILE A 373 0.03 -12.09 29.45
N ALA A 374 -1.17 -11.77 28.95
CA ALA A 374 -1.75 -10.42 29.05
C ALA A 374 -1.92 -9.97 30.51
N LEU A 375 -2.32 -10.86 31.42
CA LEU A 375 -2.43 -10.57 32.86
C LEU A 375 -1.08 -10.30 33.52
N LYS A 376 -0.03 -11.01 33.10
CA LYS A 376 1.32 -10.85 33.64
C LYS A 376 1.92 -9.48 33.28
N GLU A 377 1.73 -9.02 32.05
CA GLU A 377 2.22 -7.71 31.60
C GLU A 377 1.53 -6.53 32.31
N VAL A 378 0.24 -6.64 32.66
CA VAL A 378 -0.46 -5.66 33.50
C VAL A 378 0.12 -5.61 34.90
N GLN A 379 0.42 -6.78 35.47
CA GLN A 379 0.94 -6.91 36.83
C GLN A 379 2.38 -6.39 36.95
N GLU A 380 3.20 -6.55 35.91
CA GLU A 380 4.59 -6.08 35.88
C GLU A 380 4.70 -4.56 35.60
N GLY A 381 3.59 -3.86 35.33
CA GLY A 381 3.55 -2.40 35.19
C GLY A 381 4.20 -1.87 33.91
N HIS A 382 4.51 -2.74 32.95
CA HIS A 382 5.15 -2.37 31.69
C HIS A 382 4.19 -1.69 30.70
N LEU A 383 2.88 -1.95 30.78
CA LEU A 383 1.87 -1.29 29.94
C LEU A 383 1.15 -0.15 30.68
N ASN A 384 1.45 1.10 30.31
CA ASN A 384 0.56 2.22 30.60
C ASN A 384 -0.47 2.35 29.47
N ILE A 385 -1.62 1.69 29.60
CA ILE A 385 -2.68 1.62 28.57
C ILE A 385 -3.17 2.98 28.04
N PHE A 386 -2.92 4.07 28.75
CA PHE A 386 -3.30 5.42 28.33
C PHE A 386 -2.27 6.11 27.43
N THR A 387 -1.12 5.48 27.17
CA THR A 387 -0.13 5.99 26.22
C THR A 387 -0.47 5.53 24.80
N GLU A 388 -0.23 6.40 23.82
CA GLU A 388 -0.53 6.13 22.39
C GLU A 388 0.20 4.88 21.84
N HIS A 389 1.31 4.48 22.47
CA HIS A 389 2.21 3.39 22.04
C HIS A 389 2.19 2.16 22.95
N ALA A 390 1.21 2.07 23.87
CA ALA A 390 1.20 1.03 24.92
C ALA A 390 1.24 -0.40 24.37
N PHE A 391 0.76 -0.62 23.15
CA PHE A 391 0.57 -1.95 22.57
C PHE A 391 1.58 -2.28 21.44
N ASP A 392 2.46 -1.35 21.06
CA ASP A 392 3.30 -1.45 19.84
C ASP A 392 4.34 -2.59 19.91
N GLU A 393 4.80 -2.91 21.11
CA GLU A 393 5.81 -3.93 21.39
C GLU A 393 5.21 -5.26 21.85
N MET A 394 3.89 -5.33 21.99
CA MET A 394 3.22 -6.47 22.61
C MET A 394 3.05 -7.61 21.62
N VAL A 395 3.29 -8.84 22.08
CA VAL A 395 3.31 -10.05 21.27
C VAL A 395 2.52 -11.17 21.95
N ASP A 396 1.83 -12.00 21.17
CA ASP A 396 1.13 -13.19 21.62
C ASP A 396 2.05 -14.42 21.76
N GLU A 397 1.46 -15.56 22.12
CA GLU A 397 2.19 -16.79 22.41
C GLU A 397 2.90 -17.44 21.22
N THR A 398 2.61 -16.98 20.00
CA THR A 398 3.14 -17.47 18.73
C THR A 398 4.05 -16.45 18.04
N ASP A 399 4.49 -15.44 18.79
CA ASP A 399 5.29 -14.32 18.28
C ASP A 399 4.49 -13.41 17.31
N HIS A 400 3.15 -13.38 17.41
CA HIS A 400 2.31 -12.46 16.63
C HIS A 400 2.13 -11.18 17.40
N TYR A 401 2.34 -10.05 16.76
CA TYR A 401 2.14 -8.80 17.46
C TYR A 401 0.66 -8.51 17.64
N VAL A 402 0.32 -8.03 18.84
CA VAL A 402 -1.05 -7.69 19.23
C VAL A 402 -1.55 -6.50 18.42
N VAL A 403 -0.63 -5.63 18.01
CA VAL A 403 -0.87 -4.54 17.08
C VAL A 403 -0.58 -5.02 15.66
N SER A 404 -1.63 -5.05 14.82
CA SER A 404 -1.60 -5.52 13.43
C SER A 404 -1.25 -4.44 12.39
N LEU A 405 -0.84 -3.28 12.90
CA LEU A 405 -0.71 -2.00 12.19
C LEU A 405 0.51 -1.98 11.25
N PRO A 406 0.57 -1.03 10.30
CA PRO A 406 1.49 -1.01 9.16
C PRO A 406 2.93 -1.30 9.56
N MET A 407 3.48 -2.32 8.92
CA MET A 407 4.89 -2.62 9.02
C MET A 407 5.50 -2.62 7.64
N GLU A 408 6.75 -2.21 7.56
CA GLU A 408 7.56 -2.52 6.39
C GLU A 408 8.35 -3.79 6.65
N ILE A 409 8.14 -4.79 5.81
CA ILE A 409 8.73 -6.12 5.98
C ILE A 409 9.81 -6.31 4.90
N ALA A 410 11.07 -6.05 5.25
CA ALA A 410 12.20 -6.23 4.35
C ALA A 410 12.86 -7.60 4.57
N ALA A 411 12.15 -8.71 4.30
CA ALA A 411 12.63 -10.05 4.66
C ALA A 411 13.82 -10.53 3.80
N GLY A 412 13.77 -10.29 2.48
CA GLY A 412 14.79 -10.73 1.51
C GLY A 412 14.96 -12.25 1.40
N ASP A 413 13.97 -13.05 1.81
CA ASP A 413 13.97 -14.51 1.82
C ASP A 413 13.42 -15.15 0.54
N GLY A 414 12.94 -14.34 -0.39
CA GLY A 414 12.33 -14.75 -1.64
C GLY A 414 13.23 -14.56 -2.85
N PHE A 415 12.71 -13.82 -3.84
CA PHE A 415 13.37 -13.63 -5.12
C PHE A 415 14.52 -12.63 -5.02
N ARG A 416 15.47 -12.74 -5.95
CA ARG A 416 16.67 -11.90 -5.97
C ARG A 416 16.95 -11.45 -7.40
N ILE A 417 17.21 -10.16 -7.55
CA ILE A 417 17.69 -9.56 -8.79
C ILE A 417 19.13 -9.17 -8.57
N ARG A 418 20.01 -9.50 -9.51
CA ARG A 418 21.46 -9.42 -9.36
C ARG A 418 22.15 -8.94 -10.63
N PRO A 419 23.40 -8.49 -10.51
CA PRO A 419 24.28 -8.31 -11.67
C PRO A 419 24.63 -9.61 -12.36
N ALA A 420 24.94 -9.51 -13.64
CA ALA A 420 25.49 -10.61 -14.42
C ALA A 420 26.82 -11.10 -13.80
N GLY A 421 26.97 -12.41 -13.64
CA GLY A 421 28.20 -13.02 -13.10
C GLY A 421 28.36 -12.99 -11.57
N VAL A 422 27.43 -12.39 -10.82
CA VAL A 422 27.44 -12.48 -9.33
C VAL A 422 26.87 -13.82 -8.90
N GLY A 423 27.63 -14.58 -8.11
CA GLY A 423 27.26 -15.94 -7.68
C GLY A 423 25.93 -16.02 -6.93
N ALA A 424 25.24 -17.16 -7.07
CA ALA A 424 23.94 -17.41 -6.42
C ALA A 424 23.98 -17.41 -4.88
N LYS A 425 25.18 -17.41 -4.27
CA LYS A 425 25.45 -17.61 -2.85
C LYS A 425 25.75 -16.32 -2.07
N ALA A 426 25.23 -15.16 -2.49
CA ALA A 426 25.27 -13.96 -1.65
C ALA A 426 24.76 -14.29 -0.22
N PRO A 427 25.47 -13.89 0.86
CA PRO A 427 25.18 -14.33 2.23
C PRO A 427 23.72 -14.06 2.60
N TYR A 428 23.02 -15.09 3.07
CA TYR A 428 21.62 -15.01 3.46
C TYR A 428 21.53 -14.92 4.98
N LYS A 429 21.02 -13.80 5.49
CA LYS A 429 20.57 -13.71 6.87
C LYS A 429 19.08 -14.06 6.88
N ARG A 430 18.75 -15.24 7.40
CA ARG A 430 17.37 -15.61 7.68
C ARG A 430 16.89 -14.73 8.83
N SER A 431 15.80 -14.01 8.62
CA SER A 431 15.09 -13.38 9.74
C SER A 431 14.33 -14.46 10.50
N VAL A 432 14.25 -14.30 11.82
CA VAL A 432 13.60 -15.23 12.75
C VAL A 432 12.14 -14.85 13.06
N ASP A 433 11.61 -13.79 12.45
CA ASP A 433 10.33 -13.18 12.84
C ASP A 433 9.13 -13.85 12.16
N TYR A 434 8.13 -14.26 12.96
CA TYR A 434 6.99 -15.07 12.51
C TYR A 434 6.06 -14.38 11.50
N LEU A 435 5.83 -13.06 11.64
CA LEU A 435 4.96 -12.28 10.73
C LEU A 435 5.40 -12.37 9.25
N LYS A 436 6.67 -12.69 9.00
CA LYS A 436 7.23 -12.89 7.65
C LYS A 436 6.74 -14.19 7.00
N GLU A 437 6.35 -15.19 7.77
CA GLU A 437 5.87 -16.49 7.27
C GLU A 437 4.35 -16.49 6.97
N VAL A 438 3.53 -15.72 7.70
CA VAL A 438 2.06 -15.73 7.54
C VAL A 438 1.57 -15.09 6.25
N MET A 439 2.32 -14.14 5.68
CA MET A 439 1.92 -13.45 4.45
C MET A 439 2.40 -14.18 3.17
N SER A 440 2.75 -15.48 3.28
CA SER A 440 3.50 -16.25 2.28
C SER A 440 2.67 -16.95 1.19
N GLU A 441 1.35 -17.06 1.33
CA GLU A 441 0.49 -17.84 0.42
C GLU A 441 -0.08 -17.03 -0.77
N ARG A 442 0.45 -15.84 -1.03
CA ARG A 442 -0.01 -15.00 -2.15
C ARG A 442 0.41 -15.63 -3.48
N GLU A 443 -0.48 -15.59 -4.47
CA GLU A 443 -0.08 -15.83 -5.86
C GLU A 443 0.97 -14.79 -6.27
N VAL A 444 2.08 -15.25 -6.87
CA VAL A 444 3.24 -14.41 -7.22
C VAL A 444 3.70 -14.75 -8.64
N ALA A 445 3.88 -13.72 -9.47
CA ALA A 445 4.49 -13.83 -10.79
C ALA A 445 5.94 -13.32 -10.71
N ARG A 446 6.92 -14.16 -11.04
CA ARG A 446 8.35 -13.81 -10.93
C ARG A 446 8.98 -13.58 -12.30
N PRO A 447 9.91 -12.63 -12.43
CA PRO A 447 10.77 -12.53 -13.60
C PRO A 447 11.48 -13.86 -13.86
N ALA A 448 11.49 -14.32 -15.12
CA ALA A 448 12.19 -15.55 -15.49
C ALA A 448 13.71 -15.36 -15.44
N VAL A 449 14.17 -14.12 -15.69
CA VAL A 449 15.57 -13.72 -15.64
C VAL A 449 15.84 -13.00 -14.32
N LYS A 450 16.95 -13.35 -13.66
CA LYS A 450 17.37 -12.75 -12.38
C LYS A 450 18.37 -11.62 -12.55
N GLU A 451 18.81 -11.38 -13.78
CA GLU A 451 19.84 -10.42 -14.12
C GLU A 451 19.24 -9.11 -14.59
N TRP A 452 19.84 -8.02 -14.16
CA TRP A 452 19.43 -6.68 -14.55
C TRP A 452 19.58 -6.45 -16.05
N LYS A 453 18.66 -5.64 -16.58
CA LYS A 453 18.87 -4.88 -17.81
C LYS A 453 19.07 -3.40 -17.44
N PRO A 454 20.29 -2.86 -17.59
CA PRO A 454 20.55 -1.46 -17.28
C PRO A 454 20.05 -0.54 -18.39
N ILE A 455 19.39 0.56 -18.04
CA ILE A 455 19.02 1.64 -18.98
C ILE A 455 19.54 2.98 -18.46
N LEU A 456 20.35 3.67 -19.28
CA LEU A 456 20.93 4.95 -18.91
C LEU A 456 19.92 6.10 -19.06
N LEU A 457 19.53 6.72 -17.95
CA LEU A 457 18.63 7.88 -17.89
C LEU A 457 19.27 9.17 -18.39
N ASN A 458 20.60 9.27 -18.41
CA ASN A 458 21.31 10.44 -18.93
C ASN A 458 20.97 10.69 -20.41
N SER A 459 20.54 9.66 -21.15
CA SER A 459 20.04 9.76 -22.53
C SER A 459 18.66 10.47 -22.63
N LYS A 460 18.00 10.73 -21.49
CA LYS A 460 16.68 11.36 -21.33
C LYS A 460 15.61 10.73 -22.23
N PRO A 461 15.19 9.47 -21.98
CA PRO A 461 13.99 8.91 -22.60
C PRO A 461 12.82 9.90 -22.49
N GLY A 462 12.00 10.02 -23.54
CA GLY A 462 10.96 11.05 -23.61
C GLY A 462 10.06 11.09 -22.38
N TRP A 463 9.68 9.92 -21.86
CA TRP A 463 8.80 9.80 -20.69
C TRP A 463 9.40 10.33 -19.38
N VAL A 464 10.73 10.50 -19.26
CA VAL A 464 11.36 11.11 -18.07
C VAL A 464 10.94 12.58 -17.90
N GLN A 465 10.47 13.22 -18.98
CA GLN A 465 9.98 14.59 -18.93
C GLN A 465 8.58 14.73 -18.32
N TYR A 466 7.85 13.61 -18.17
CA TYR A 466 6.50 13.61 -17.64
C TYR A 466 6.44 14.10 -16.19
N LYS A 467 5.52 15.03 -15.91
CA LYS A 467 5.41 15.73 -14.62
C LYS A 467 4.21 15.30 -13.77
N GLY A 468 3.27 14.59 -14.37
CA GLY A 468 2.05 14.12 -13.70
C GLY A 468 2.28 12.92 -12.79
N LEU A 469 1.17 12.36 -12.32
CA LEU A 469 1.15 11.18 -11.44
C LEU A 469 1.28 9.89 -12.25
N TRP A 470 2.04 8.93 -11.73
CA TRP A 470 2.26 7.60 -12.33
C TRP A 470 1.23 6.57 -11.89
N GLY A 471 0.01 7.02 -11.61
CA GLY A 471 -1.10 6.21 -11.15
C GLY A 471 -2.26 7.12 -10.78
N VAL A 472 -3.43 6.55 -10.50
CA VAL A 472 -4.64 7.33 -10.22
C VAL A 472 -4.45 8.25 -9.01
N LYS A 473 -5.05 9.45 -9.09
CA LYS A 473 -5.11 10.39 -7.97
C LYS A 473 -6.18 9.96 -6.97
N SER A 474 -5.82 9.92 -5.70
CA SER A 474 -6.72 9.60 -4.58
C SER A 474 -7.01 10.84 -3.73
N LEU A 475 -8.02 10.74 -2.86
CA LEU A 475 -8.29 11.78 -1.85
C LEU A 475 -7.20 11.85 -0.79
N LEU A 476 -6.53 10.72 -0.54
CA LEU A 476 -5.38 10.64 0.34
C LEU A 476 -4.11 10.77 -0.52
N ASN A 477 -3.26 11.75 -0.21
CA ASN A 477 -2.05 12.03 -0.99
C ASN A 477 -1.11 10.81 -1.06
N GLU A 478 -0.98 10.06 0.03
CA GLU A 478 -0.16 8.84 0.05
C GLU A 478 -0.71 7.78 -0.92
N GLU A 479 -2.04 7.64 -1.05
CA GLU A 479 -2.71 6.70 -1.96
C GLU A 479 -2.73 7.16 -3.43
N SER A 480 -2.13 8.32 -3.74
CA SER A 480 -2.02 8.78 -5.12
C SER A 480 -0.77 8.20 -5.77
N GLY A 481 -0.88 7.83 -7.06
CA GLY A 481 0.28 7.38 -7.83
C GLY A 481 1.45 8.34 -7.70
N PRO A 482 2.69 7.85 -7.50
CA PRO A 482 3.80 8.72 -7.20
C PRO A 482 4.15 9.54 -8.43
N ARG A 483 4.78 10.68 -8.17
CA ARG A 483 5.37 11.45 -9.27
C ARG A 483 6.70 10.81 -9.65
N GLY A 484 6.89 10.60 -10.95
CA GLY A 484 8.05 9.91 -11.49
C GLY A 484 9.32 10.74 -11.51
N PRO A 485 10.39 10.23 -12.17
CA PRO A 485 11.77 10.69 -12.09
C PRO A 485 12.06 12.05 -12.76
N LYS A 486 11.10 12.98 -12.82
CA LYS A 486 11.40 14.34 -13.29
C LYS A 486 12.10 15.12 -12.16
N TRP A 487 13.39 15.39 -12.35
CA TRP A 487 14.29 15.98 -11.34
C TRP A 487 14.05 17.48 -11.13
N GLU A 488 13.99 18.24 -12.22
CA GLU A 488 13.76 19.68 -12.16
C GLU A 488 12.26 19.94 -12.01
N ARG A 489 11.87 20.36 -10.83
CA ARG A 489 10.51 20.85 -10.55
C ARG A 489 10.59 22.23 -9.93
N PRO A 490 10.28 23.30 -10.67
CA PRO A 490 10.24 24.62 -10.08
C PRO A 490 9.13 24.66 -9.03
N VAL A 491 9.46 25.11 -7.82
CA VAL A 491 8.48 25.31 -6.75
C VAL A 491 7.49 26.37 -7.19
N ASN A 492 6.29 25.95 -7.58
CA ASN A 492 5.22 26.89 -7.91
C ASN A 492 4.33 27.07 -6.68
N LYS A 493 4.21 28.31 -6.18
CA LYS A 493 3.41 28.68 -5.00
C LYS A 493 1.91 28.33 -5.13
N HIS A 494 1.44 27.96 -6.32
CA HIS A 494 0.04 27.60 -6.58
C HIS A 494 -0.19 26.10 -6.72
N THR A 495 0.87 25.30 -6.65
CA THR A 495 0.79 23.86 -6.71
C THR A 495 1.45 23.31 -5.44
N GLU A 496 0.77 22.49 -4.65
CA GLU A 496 1.28 21.84 -3.43
C GLU A 496 2.37 20.79 -3.73
N ILE A 497 3.39 21.15 -4.51
CA ILE A 497 4.34 20.22 -5.10
C ILE A 497 5.66 20.39 -4.37
N GLN A 498 6.03 19.35 -3.63
CA GLN A 498 7.34 19.26 -2.99
C GLN A 498 8.38 18.78 -4.00
N GLU A 499 9.51 19.49 -4.05
CA GLU A 499 10.70 19.04 -4.78
C GLU A 499 11.22 17.74 -4.14
N ARG A 500 11.52 16.71 -4.94
CA ARG A 500 12.21 15.50 -4.43
C ARG A 500 13.70 15.80 -4.36
N VAL A 501 14.13 16.49 -3.30
CA VAL A 501 15.52 16.95 -3.08
C VAL A 501 16.53 15.82 -3.27
N ARG A 502 16.22 14.61 -2.77
CA ARG A 502 17.03 13.39 -2.97
C ARG A 502 17.36 13.03 -4.42
N TRP A 503 16.54 13.45 -5.38
CA TRP A 503 16.69 13.15 -6.80
C TRP A 503 17.29 14.32 -7.58
N SER A 504 16.94 15.55 -7.22
CA SER A 504 17.41 16.77 -7.88
C SER A 504 18.76 17.25 -7.36
N LYS A 505 18.98 17.18 -6.05
CA LYS A 505 20.15 17.69 -5.32
C LYS A 505 20.69 16.63 -4.35
N PRO A 506 21.25 15.53 -4.89
CA PRO A 506 21.64 14.40 -4.08
C PRO A 506 22.80 14.68 -3.12
N LEU A 507 23.71 15.61 -3.41
CA LEU A 507 24.77 16.00 -2.47
C LEU A 507 24.24 16.83 -1.30
N ASP A 508 23.34 17.79 -1.56
CA ASP A 508 22.68 18.58 -0.50
C ASP A 508 21.91 17.66 0.46
N TRP A 509 21.20 16.69 -0.10
CA TRP A 509 20.46 15.70 0.68
C TRP A 509 21.37 14.78 1.50
N LEU A 510 22.53 14.40 0.94
CA LEU A 510 23.56 13.66 1.69
C LEU A 510 23.99 14.44 2.93
N VAL A 511 24.28 15.73 2.79
CA VAL A 511 24.68 16.62 3.89
C VAL A 511 23.57 16.73 4.94
N GLU A 512 22.31 16.86 4.52
CA GLU A 512 21.16 16.90 5.42
C GLU A 512 21.04 15.61 6.26
N LEU A 513 21.12 14.44 5.62
CA LEU A 513 21.04 13.15 6.31
C LEU A 513 22.23 12.90 7.27
N GLU A 514 23.43 13.35 6.92
CA GLU A 514 24.59 13.26 7.82
C GLU A 514 24.41 14.13 9.07
N ASN A 515 23.80 15.31 8.93
CA ASN A 515 23.52 16.20 10.05
C ASN A 515 22.43 15.66 10.99
N LEU A 516 21.45 14.91 10.47
CA LEU A 516 20.36 14.31 11.26
C LEU A 516 20.79 13.09 12.10
N LYS A 517 21.99 12.53 11.88
CA LYS A 517 22.54 11.41 12.67
C LYS A 517 23.20 11.85 13.98
N HIS A 518 23.23 13.14 14.26
CA HIS A 518 23.74 13.76 15.49
C HIS A 518 22.59 14.41 16.26
#